data_AF-A0A3M1TA89-F1
#
_entry.id   AF-A0A3M1TA89-F1
#
_cell.length_a   1.000
_cell.length_b   1.000
_cell.length_c   1.000
_cell.angle_alpha   90.00
_cell.angle_beta   90.00
_cell.angle_gamma   90.00
#
_symmetry.space_group_name_H-M   'P 1'
#
loop_
_entity.id
_entity.type
_entity.pdbx_description
1 polymer ?
#
loop_
_entity_poly.entity_id
_entity_poly.type
_entity_poly.pdbx_seq_one_letter_code
_entity_poly.pdbx_strand_id
1 'polypeptide(L)'
;LGLRSAALRARTADSGAGPWPGDPLPADLAASLACPVRLSPEVGPRDGRARLLTWPWGRSLARVVAGPEHSFRPQNERHARGCTTRYPSGVLAEMMAPVDLAAGFELERIRVPARVVASRGDRVVDSARTAAATRPSTSWRAMRSRRAAPTSW
;
A
#
# COMPACT_ATOMS: atom_id res chain seq x y z
N LEU A 1 9.17 7.93 -31.78
CA LEU A 1 7.80 7.44 -32.05
C LEU A 1 7.49 6.34 -31.03
N GLY A 2 6.70 6.49 -29.97
CA GLY A 2 5.58 7.39 -29.73
C GLY A 2 4.31 6.60 -29.40
N LEU A 3 4.36 5.60 -28.50
CA LEU A 3 3.19 4.77 -28.15
C LEU A 3 3.30 4.19 -26.72
N ARG A 4 3.15 5.01 -25.67
CA ARG A 4 2.78 4.56 -24.30
C ARG A 4 2.08 5.66 -23.51
N SER A 5 0.94 6.16 -23.99
CA SER A 5 0.14 7.15 -23.24
C SER A 5 -1.34 7.16 -23.68
N ALA A 6 -2.02 6.02 -23.61
CA ALA A 6 -3.48 5.90 -23.70
C ALA A 6 -3.80 4.41 -23.46
N ALA A 7 -4.70 3.97 -22.59
CA ALA A 7 -5.75 4.63 -21.86
C ALA A 7 -6.02 3.80 -20.60
N LEU A 8 -5.85 4.40 -19.42
CA LEU A 8 -6.66 4.02 -18.26
C LEU A 8 -7.57 5.22 -18.02
N ARG A 9 -8.59 5.36 -18.89
CA ARG A 9 -9.71 6.25 -18.62
C ARG A 9 -10.41 5.68 -17.39
N ALA A 10 -10.38 6.45 -16.31
CA ALA A 10 -11.18 6.22 -15.12
C ALA A 10 -12.62 5.92 -15.54
N ARG A 11 -13.03 4.67 -15.33
CA ARG A 11 -14.41 4.22 -15.48
C ARG A 11 -14.82 3.68 -14.11
N THR A 12 -14.92 4.58 -13.14
CA THR A 12 -15.51 4.33 -11.82
C THR A 12 -16.18 5.62 -11.36
N ALA A 13 -17.21 6.03 -12.11
CA ALA A 13 -18.16 7.05 -11.72
C ALA A 13 -19.54 6.51 -12.09
N ASP A 14 -19.94 5.44 -11.40
CA ASP A 14 -21.32 4.97 -11.19
C ASP A 14 -21.30 3.50 -10.76
N SER A 15 -20.92 3.27 -9.51
CA SER A 15 -21.31 2.07 -8.78
C SER A 15 -21.01 2.32 -7.31
N GLY A 16 -22.06 2.60 -6.54
CA GLY A 16 -21.94 2.67 -5.10
C GLY A 16 -21.57 1.31 -4.53
N ALA A 17 -20.52 1.25 -3.72
CA ALA A 17 -20.30 0.27 -2.65
C ALA A 17 -19.00 0.64 -1.90
N GLY A 18 -19.07 0.80 -0.58
CA GLY A 18 -17.98 0.37 0.30
C GLY A 18 -18.22 -1.10 0.74
N PRO A 19 -17.41 -1.74 1.61
CA PRO A 19 -16.27 -1.26 2.38
C PRO A 19 -15.09 -2.27 2.46
N TRP A 20 -14.46 -2.74 1.36
CA TRP A 20 -13.29 -3.67 1.39
C TRP A 20 -12.47 -3.60 0.08
N PRO A 21 -11.26 -4.20 -0.02
CA PRO A 21 -10.10 -3.56 -0.64
C PRO A 21 -10.11 -3.68 -2.17
N GLY A 22 -10.41 -2.57 -2.83
CA GLY A 22 -10.36 -2.41 -4.27
C GLY A 22 -11.24 -1.26 -4.74
N ASP A 23 -12.35 -1.03 -4.02
CA ASP A 23 -13.25 0.06 -4.34
C ASP A 23 -12.67 1.41 -3.89
N PRO A 24 -12.67 2.43 -4.76
CA PRO A 24 -12.36 3.77 -4.34
C PRO A 24 -13.35 4.19 -3.25
N LEU A 25 -12.86 4.89 -2.23
CA LEU A 25 -13.75 5.49 -1.24
C LEU A 25 -14.83 6.32 -1.96
N PRO A 26 -16.08 6.31 -1.45
CA PRO A 26 -17.13 7.19 -1.96
C PRO A 26 -16.59 8.62 -2.16
N ALA A 27 -16.92 9.25 -3.29
CA ALA A 27 -16.28 10.50 -3.70
C ALA A 27 -16.46 11.62 -2.67
N ASP A 28 -17.60 11.64 -1.98
CA ASP A 28 -17.92 12.51 -0.85
C ASP A 28 -17.01 12.24 0.36
N LEU A 29 -16.80 10.97 0.71
CA LEU A 29 -15.90 10.58 1.79
C LEU A 29 -14.45 10.93 1.44
N ALA A 30 -14.01 10.63 0.22
CA ALA A 30 -12.68 10.96 -0.27
C ALA A 30 -12.44 12.48 -0.26
N ALA A 31 -13.43 13.28 -0.64
CA ALA A 31 -13.37 14.74 -0.58
C ALA A 31 -13.34 15.28 0.86
N SER A 32 -13.93 14.55 1.82
CA SER A 32 -13.93 14.93 3.25
C SER A 32 -12.61 14.66 3.98
N LEU A 33 -11.71 13.85 3.39
CA LEU A 33 -10.43 13.49 4.03
C LEU A 33 -9.49 14.69 4.11
N ALA A 34 -9.37 15.26 5.32
CA ALA A 34 -8.47 16.38 5.56
C ALA A 34 -6.98 16.00 5.50
N CYS A 35 -6.63 14.81 6.00
CA CYS A 35 -5.27 14.27 5.99
C CYS A 35 -5.26 12.78 6.38
N PRO A 36 -5.20 11.83 5.43
CA PRO A 36 -4.95 10.44 5.75
C PRO A 36 -3.58 10.25 6.41
N VAL A 37 -3.54 9.50 7.50
CA VAL A 37 -2.31 9.07 8.16
C VAL A 37 -2.01 7.63 7.77
N ARG A 38 -0.86 7.39 7.14
CA ARG A 38 -0.37 6.06 6.77
C ARG A 38 0.72 5.64 7.75
N LEU A 39 0.48 4.54 8.45
CA LEU A 39 1.43 3.91 9.36
C LEU A 39 2.15 2.79 8.59
N SER A 40 3.49 2.81 8.59
CA SER A 40 4.36 1.83 7.90
C SER A 40 3.77 1.35 6.56
N PRO A 41 3.58 2.26 5.57
CA PRO A 41 2.95 1.89 4.32
C PRO A 41 3.73 0.76 3.64
N GLU A 42 3.02 -0.27 3.19
CA GLU A 42 3.61 -1.46 2.56
C GLU A 42 4.04 -1.15 1.12
N VAL A 43 5.14 -0.40 0.97
CA VAL A 43 5.77 -0.09 -0.33
C VAL A 43 6.81 -1.15 -0.75
N GLY A 44 6.86 -2.26 -0.01
CA GLY A 44 7.78 -3.36 -0.24
C GLY A 44 8.24 -4.02 1.06
N PRO A 45 8.36 -5.37 1.10
CA PRO A 45 8.95 -6.05 2.23
C PRO A 45 10.41 -5.65 2.43
N ARG A 46 10.89 -5.79 3.67
CA ARG A 46 12.30 -5.57 4.01
C ARG A 46 13.22 -6.59 3.33
N ASP A 47 12.76 -7.83 3.14
CA ASP A 47 13.51 -8.82 2.37
C ASP A 47 13.38 -8.52 0.86
N GLY A 48 14.47 -8.09 0.25
CA GLY A 48 14.54 -7.81 -1.19
C GLY A 48 14.25 -9.02 -2.07
N ARG A 49 14.43 -10.25 -1.57
CA ARG A 49 14.13 -11.49 -2.29
C ARG A 49 12.64 -11.67 -2.56
N ALA A 50 11.78 -11.00 -1.79
CA ALA A 50 10.32 -11.04 -2.02
C ALA A 50 9.93 -10.53 -3.42
N ARG A 51 10.77 -9.73 -4.10
CA ARG A 51 10.56 -9.33 -5.50
C ARG A 51 10.59 -10.49 -6.49
N LEU A 52 11.25 -11.60 -6.15
CA LEU A 52 11.25 -12.80 -6.99
C LEU A 52 9.86 -13.44 -7.08
N LEU A 53 8.98 -13.14 -6.12
CA LEU A 53 7.60 -13.65 -6.11
C LEU A 53 6.75 -13.05 -7.23
N THR A 54 7.12 -11.89 -7.79
CA THR A 54 6.41 -11.28 -8.93
C THR A 54 6.99 -11.65 -10.30
N TRP A 55 8.04 -12.48 -10.34
CA TRP A 55 8.59 -13.01 -11.60
C TRP A 55 7.65 -14.07 -12.22
N PRO A 56 7.79 -14.40 -13.52
CA PRO A 56 6.93 -15.38 -14.20
C PRO A 56 6.87 -16.75 -13.50
N TRP A 57 7.93 -17.14 -12.79
CA TRP A 57 8.00 -18.38 -12.02
C TRP A 57 7.86 -18.19 -10.50
N GLY A 58 7.46 -17.01 -10.03
CA GLY A 58 7.44 -16.65 -8.61
C GLY A 58 6.66 -17.62 -7.74
N ARG A 59 5.51 -18.11 -8.22
CA ARG A 59 4.70 -19.13 -7.55
C ARG A 59 5.44 -20.46 -7.39
N SER A 60 6.13 -20.92 -8.43
CA SER A 60 6.91 -22.16 -8.40
C SER A 60 8.15 -22.01 -7.52
N LEU A 61 8.85 -20.88 -7.63
CA LEU A 61 9.99 -20.54 -6.78
C LEU A 61 9.61 -20.50 -5.30
N ALA A 62 8.47 -19.89 -4.96
CA ALA A 62 7.96 -19.85 -3.59
C ALA A 62 7.80 -21.26 -3.01
N ARG A 63 7.28 -22.21 -3.79
CA ARG A 63 7.11 -23.61 -3.36
C ARG A 63 8.44 -24.35 -3.20
N VAL A 64 9.40 -24.10 -4.08
CA VAL A 64 10.73 -24.73 -4.02
C VAL A 64 11.54 -24.20 -2.83
N VAL A 65 11.48 -22.88 -2.59
CA VAL A 65 12.28 -22.23 -1.55
C VAL A 65 11.66 -22.35 -0.16
N ALA A 66 10.35 -22.14 -0.04
CA ALA A 66 9.65 -22.15 1.25
C ALA A 66 8.95 -23.48 1.56
N GLY A 67 8.96 -24.43 0.62
CA GLY A 67 8.18 -25.67 0.73
C GLY A 67 6.71 -25.49 0.34
N PRO A 68 5.87 -26.52 0.53
CA PRO A 68 4.46 -26.49 0.10
C PRO A 68 3.62 -25.42 0.81
N GLU A 69 3.97 -25.09 2.05
CA GLU A 69 3.25 -24.13 2.89
C GLU A 69 4.18 -23.14 3.57
N HIS A 70 3.72 -21.89 3.62
CA HIS A 70 4.33 -20.83 4.39
C HIS A 70 3.63 -20.74 5.74
N SER A 71 4.41 -20.63 6.83
CA SER A 71 3.85 -20.42 8.16
C SER A 71 4.75 -19.58 9.04
N PHE A 72 4.15 -18.85 9.98
CA PHE A 72 4.85 -18.07 10.99
C PHE A 72 4.20 -18.22 12.36
N ARG A 73 4.98 -18.04 13.43
CA ARG A 73 4.46 -18.05 14.80
C ARG A 73 3.74 -16.71 15.08
N PRO A 74 2.47 -16.72 15.52
CA PRO A 74 1.81 -15.50 15.95
C PRO A 74 2.58 -14.81 17.08
N GLN A 75 2.58 -13.48 17.09
CA GLN A 75 3.29 -12.70 18.11
C GLN A 75 2.52 -12.59 19.43
N ASN A 76 1.21 -12.74 19.39
CA ASN A 76 0.31 -12.72 20.54
C ASN A 76 -1.04 -13.36 20.17
N GLU A 77 -1.93 -13.52 21.14
CA GLU A 77 -3.23 -14.17 20.92
C GLU A 77 -4.16 -13.41 19.97
N ARG A 78 -4.13 -12.06 19.99
CA ARG A 78 -4.96 -11.26 19.07
C ARG A 78 -4.51 -11.46 17.62
N HIS A 79 -3.19 -11.51 17.40
CA HIS A 79 -2.60 -11.82 16.11
C HIS A 79 -2.99 -13.24 15.66
N ALA A 80 -2.95 -14.23 16.57
CA ALA A 80 -3.37 -15.59 16.26
C ALA A 80 -4.85 -15.71 15.84
N ARG A 81 -5.73 -14.91 16.46
CA ARG A 81 -7.17 -14.89 16.13
C ARG A 81 -7.48 -14.14 14.83
N GLY A 82 -6.72 -13.09 14.52
CA GLY A 82 -6.99 -12.20 13.39
C GLY A 82 -6.24 -12.54 12.10
N CYS A 83 -5.25 -13.44 12.13
CA CYS A 83 -4.41 -13.72 10.98
C CYS A 83 -4.28 -15.21 10.69
N THR A 84 -4.45 -15.57 9.42
CA THR A 84 -4.09 -16.89 8.90
C THR A 84 -2.57 -17.04 8.96
N THR A 85 -2.10 -17.92 9.84
CA THR A 85 -0.66 -18.10 10.12
C THR A 85 -0.01 -19.21 9.32
N ARG A 86 -0.81 -19.96 8.54
CA ARG A 86 -0.36 -21.05 7.68
C ARG A 86 -1.19 -21.12 6.41
N TYR A 87 -0.53 -21.12 5.26
CA TYR A 87 -1.19 -21.15 3.95
C TYR A 87 -0.22 -21.63 2.86
N PRO A 88 -0.71 -22.05 1.67
CA PRO A 88 0.16 -22.53 0.60
C PRO A 88 1.17 -21.47 0.15
N SER A 89 2.46 -21.82 0.07
CA SER A 89 3.54 -20.87 -0.26
C SER A 89 3.36 -20.22 -1.63
N GLY A 90 2.66 -20.90 -2.55
CA GLY A 90 2.37 -20.36 -3.87
C GLY A 90 1.64 -19.02 -3.82
N VAL A 91 0.75 -18.81 -2.83
CA VAL A 91 -0.09 -17.61 -2.67
C VAL A 91 0.73 -16.35 -2.37
N LEU A 92 1.99 -16.50 -1.96
CA LEU A 92 2.89 -15.38 -1.72
C LEU A 92 3.13 -14.54 -2.98
N ALA A 93 3.05 -15.12 -4.18
CA ALA A 93 3.15 -14.39 -5.44
C ALA A 93 1.96 -13.43 -5.63
N GLU A 94 0.76 -13.91 -5.35
CA GLU A 94 -0.50 -13.17 -5.44
C GLU A 94 -0.56 -12.07 -4.38
N MET A 95 -0.09 -12.34 -3.16
CA MET A 95 0.02 -11.34 -2.09
C MET A 95 1.03 -10.23 -2.41
N MET A 96 2.12 -10.56 -3.13
CA MET A 96 3.14 -9.59 -3.52
C MET A 96 2.76 -8.72 -4.73
N ALA A 97 1.86 -9.18 -5.59
CA ALA A 97 1.42 -8.44 -6.78
C ALA A 97 0.91 -7.00 -6.47
N PRO A 98 -0.02 -6.79 -5.51
CA PRO A 98 -0.47 -5.42 -5.19
C PRO A 98 0.64 -4.56 -4.58
N VAL A 99 1.58 -5.16 -3.84
CA VAL A 99 2.72 -4.45 -3.25
C VAL A 99 3.66 -3.93 -4.35
N ASP A 100 3.93 -4.75 -5.37
CA ASP A 100 4.78 -4.37 -6.50
C ASP A 100 4.13 -3.29 -7.37
N LEU A 101 2.81 -3.39 -7.58
CA LEU A 101 2.02 -2.33 -8.22
C LEU A 101 2.11 -1.01 -7.43
N ALA A 102 1.95 -1.07 -6.10
CA ALA A 102 2.03 0.11 -5.24
C ALA A 102 3.44 0.72 -5.23
N ALA A 103 4.50 -0.10 -5.32
CA ALA A 103 5.88 0.36 -5.40
C ALA A 103 6.18 1.10 -6.72
N GLY A 104 5.50 0.74 -7.81
CA GLY A 104 5.58 1.44 -9.09
C GLY A 104 4.76 2.74 -9.18
N PHE A 105 3.91 3.02 -8.19
CA PHE A 105 3.08 4.22 -8.19
C PHE A 105 3.88 5.45 -7.78
N GLU A 106 3.83 6.49 -8.62
CA GLU A 106 4.38 7.79 -8.29
C GLU A 106 3.48 8.47 -7.25
N LEU A 107 3.92 8.47 -5.98
CA LEU A 107 3.16 9.06 -4.87
C LEU A 107 2.89 10.56 -5.06
N GLU A 108 3.63 11.24 -5.94
CA GLU A 108 3.40 12.65 -6.30
C GLU A 108 2.06 12.87 -6.99
N ARG A 109 1.48 11.83 -7.58
CA ARG A 109 0.16 11.89 -8.20
C ARG A 109 -0.98 11.91 -7.17
N ILE A 110 -0.68 11.63 -5.89
CA ILE A 110 -1.65 11.73 -4.80
C ILE A 110 -1.81 13.22 -4.44
N ARG A 111 -2.95 13.79 -4.83
CA ARG A 111 -3.27 15.21 -4.59
C ARG A 111 -3.76 15.50 -3.18
N VAL A 112 -4.20 14.48 -2.45
CA VAL A 112 -4.64 14.60 -1.06
C VAL A 112 -3.40 14.65 -0.16
N PRO A 113 -3.21 15.70 0.66
CA PRO A 113 -2.10 15.75 1.60
C PRO A 113 -2.17 14.56 2.56
N ALA A 114 -1.13 13.72 2.58
CA ALA A 114 -1.07 12.53 3.43
C ALA A 114 0.11 12.61 4.38
N ARG A 115 -0.07 12.12 5.60
CA ARG A 115 1.02 11.97 6.57
C ARG A 115 1.52 10.53 6.55
N VAL A 116 2.83 10.34 6.49
CA VAL A 116 3.45 9.01 6.62
C VAL A 116 4.26 8.95 7.92
N VAL A 117 4.04 7.86 8.67
CA VAL A 117 4.79 7.53 9.88
C VAL A 117 5.44 6.18 9.63
N ALA A 118 6.78 6.13 9.68
CA ALA A 118 7.54 4.91 9.47
C ALA A 118 8.62 4.76 10.55
N SER A 119 8.95 3.52 10.90
CA SER A 119 10.03 3.21 11.84
C SER A 119 11.30 2.85 11.08
N ARG A 120 12.46 3.41 11.47
CA ARG A 120 13.76 3.01 10.89
C ARG A 120 14.08 1.53 11.19
N GLY A 121 13.64 1.04 12.34
CA GLY A 121 13.84 -0.35 12.80
C GLY A 121 12.72 -1.31 12.37
N ASP A 122 11.89 -0.94 11.39
CA ASP A 122 10.87 -1.84 10.88
C ASP A 122 11.52 -3.11 10.30
N ARG A 123 11.03 -4.28 10.72
CA ARG A 123 11.57 -5.58 10.32
C ARG A 123 10.73 -6.23 9.22
N VAL A 124 9.55 -5.69 8.93
CA VAL A 124 8.59 -6.24 7.96
C VAL A 124 8.66 -5.46 6.66
N VAL A 125 8.62 -4.13 6.74
CA VAL A 125 8.60 -3.23 5.58
C VAL A 125 9.95 -2.54 5.41
N ASP A 126 10.35 -2.28 4.17
CA ASP A 126 11.55 -1.49 3.87
C ASP A 126 11.31 0.01 4.13
N SER A 127 11.73 0.47 5.31
CA SER A 127 11.59 1.87 5.73
C SER A 127 12.40 2.85 4.89
N ALA A 128 13.49 2.41 4.25
CA ALA A 128 14.27 3.25 3.36
C ALA A 128 13.52 3.52 2.06
N ARG A 129 12.81 2.51 1.51
CA ARG A 129 11.90 2.72 0.39
C ARG A 129 10.75 3.64 0.73
N THR A 130 10.18 3.50 1.94
CA THR A 130 9.13 4.42 2.41
C THR A 130 9.64 5.86 2.44
N ALA A 131 10.84 6.09 2.96
CA ALA A 131 11.45 7.42 3.00
C ALA A 131 11.78 7.96 1.60
N ALA A 132 12.24 7.12 0.68
CA ALA A 132 12.51 7.53 -0.71
C ALA A 132 11.23 7.88 -1.47
N ALA A 133 10.14 7.12 -1.25
CA ALA A 133 8.86 7.35 -1.89
C ALA A 133 8.14 8.59 -1.32
N THR A 134 8.38 8.91 -0.05
CA THR A 134 7.79 10.09 0.61
C THR A 134 8.76 11.27 0.59
N ARG A 135 8.59 12.17 -0.36
CA ARG A 135 9.16 13.53 -0.21
C ARG A 135 8.53 14.18 1.04
N PRO A 136 9.29 14.94 1.86
CA PRO A 136 8.70 15.75 2.92
C PRO A 136 7.84 16.85 2.29
N SER A 137 6.56 16.55 2.03
CA SER A 137 5.62 17.49 1.45
C SER A 137 5.02 18.35 2.55
N THR A 138 5.54 19.57 2.65
CA THR A 138 5.04 20.66 3.51
C THR A 138 5.08 20.38 5.02
N SER A 139 5.55 21.36 5.80
CA SER A 139 5.51 21.23 7.25
C SER A 139 4.07 21.05 7.75
N TRP A 140 3.87 20.25 8.78
CA TRP A 140 2.58 20.08 9.48
C TRP A 140 1.87 21.42 9.79
N ARG A 141 2.67 22.48 10.04
CA ARG A 141 2.18 23.86 10.25
C ARG A 141 1.47 24.43 9.02
N ALA A 142 2.05 24.27 7.83
CA ALA A 142 1.49 24.79 6.58
C ALA A 142 0.23 24.05 6.12
N MET A 143 0.04 22.80 6.56
CA MET A 143 -1.19 22.05 6.30
C MET A 143 -2.34 22.49 7.21
N ARG A 144 -2.03 22.79 8.49
CA ARG A 144 -3.02 23.25 9.48
C ARG A 144 -3.61 24.61 9.11
N SER A 145 -2.81 25.51 8.52
CA SER A 145 -3.26 26.85 8.13
C SER A 145 -4.22 26.88 6.94
N ARG A 146 -4.18 25.88 6.04
CA ARG A 146 -5.12 25.79 4.90
C ARG A 146 -6.57 25.50 5.31
N ARG A 147 -6.80 25.05 6.55
CA ARG A 147 -8.13 24.77 7.10
C ARG A 147 -8.78 25.96 7.82
N ALA A 148 -8.03 27.05 8.01
CA ALA A 148 -8.55 28.23 8.70
C ALA A 148 -9.36 29.17 7.79
N ALA A 149 -9.51 28.86 6.49
CA ALA A 149 -10.50 29.53 5.66
C ALA A 149 -11.90 29.07 6.11
N PRO A 150 -12.76 29.97 6.62
CA PRO A 150 -14.05 29.58 7.14
C PRO A 150 -14.92 29.04 6.01
N THR A 151 -15.38 27.79 6.16
CA THR A 151 -16.53 27.29 5.42
C THR A 151 -17.75 28.01 5.97
N SER A 152 -18.18 29.08 5.30
CA SER A 152 -19.49 29.67 5.55
C SER A 152 -20.55 28.65 5.15
N TRP A 153 -21.36 28.22 6.11
CA TRP A 153 -22.59 27.51 5.89
C TRP A 153 -23.68 28.51 5.50
#